data_AF-A0A7J0EFC1-F1
#
_entry.id   AF-A0A7J0EFC1-F1
#
_cell.length_a   1.000
_cell.length_b   1.000
_cell.length_c   1.000
_cell.angle_alpha   90.00
_cell.angle_beta   90.00
_cell.angle_gamma   90.00
#
_symmetry.space_group_name_H-M   'P 1'
#
loop_
_entity.id
_entity.type
_entity.pdbx_description
1 polymer ?
#
loop_
_entity_poly.entity_id
_entity_poly.type
_entity_poly.pdbx_seq_one_letter_code
_entity_poly.pdbx_strand_id
1 'polypeptide(L)'
;MHGITKSAAIPLKCTPHQVTCFAEKNLYPLIVSVPLDPVKDVAYYQELVLKPLNQVLSSLVDQEAEKSDGPWQTRATIPMQSSENALTVRVVTLYNTTTKENKTLLAIGTAYVQEEDVAARGRVLLFSIGRNPDNSQTSVSEVYSKELKGAISALASLQGHLLIASGPTIILHKWTGSELNGVAFFDAPPLYVVSLNIVRTAFIVL
;
A
#
# COMPACT_ATOMS: atom_id res chain seq x y z
N MET A 1 9.00 15.27 -36.16
CA MET A 1 9.84 14.24 -35.51
C MET A 1 8.98 13.55 -34.46
N HIS A 2 8.48 12.35 -34.75
CA HIS A 2 7.72 11.57 -33.76
C HIS A 2 8.73 10.85 -32.88
N GLY A 3 8.89 11.32 -31.64
CA GLY A 3 9.73 10.65 -30.65
C GLY A 3 9.13 9.28 -30.35
N ILE A 4 9.82 8.22 -30.78
CA ILE A 4 9.45 6.85 -30.43
C ILE A 4 9.68 6.70 -28.94
N THR A 5 8.60 6.62 -28.16
CA THR A 5 8.67 6.23 -26.75
C THR A 5 9.19 4.80 -26.70
N LYS A 6 10.41 4.58 -26.18
CA LYS A 6 10.91 3.24 -25.92
C LYS A 6 10.09 2.62 -24.78
N SER A 7 9.47 1.48 -25.02
CA SER A 7 8.84 0.66 -23.98
C SER A 7 9.83 -0.34 -23.41
N ALA A 8 9.94 -0.44 -22.09
CA ALA A 8 10.73 -1.47 -21.40
C ALA A 8 9.78 -2.47 -20.72
N ALA A 9 10.06 -3.78 -20.86
CA ALA A 9 9.34 -4.84 -20.17
C ALA A 9 10.11 -5.28 -18.92
N ILE A 10 9.44 -5.30 -17.77
CA ILE A 10 10.03 -5.70 -16.48
C ILE A 10 9.41 -7.03 -16.06
N PRO A 11 10.16 -8.15 -16.09
CA PRO A 11 9.63 -9.45 -15.70
C PRO A 11 9.52 -9.57 -14.17
N LEU A 12 8.31 -9.47 -13.62
CA LEU A 12 8.07 -9.54 -12.17
C LEU A 12 7.99 -10.97 -11.61
N LYS A 13 7.75 -11.98 -12.46
CA LYS A 13 7.51 -13.40 -12.07
C LYS A 13 6.38 -13.61 -11.04
N CYS A 14 5.51 -12.62 -10.87
CA CYS A 14 4.37 -12.61 -9.97
C CYS A 14 3.26 -11.75 -10.60
N THR A 15 2.05 -11.80 -10.03
CA THR A 15 0.93 -11.00 -10.52
C THR A 15 0.93 -9.63 -9.84
N PRO A 16 1.10 -8.51 -10.59
CA PRO A 16 0.91 -7.19 -10.03
C PRO A 16 -0.59 -6.86 -9.89
N HIS A 17 -0.98 -6.32 -8.73
CA HIS A 17 -2.35 -5.88 -8.45
C HIS A 17 -2.48 -4.37 -8.50
N GLN A 18 -1.44 -3.67 -8.08
CA GLN A 18 -1.45 -2.21 -8.04
C GLN A 18 -0.03 -1.66 -8.15
N VAL A 19 0.10 -0.50 -8.77
CA VAL A 19 1.34 0.29 -8.81
C VAL A 19 1.03 1.74 -8.43
N THR A 20 1.96 2.41 -7.76
CA THR A 20 1.88 3.85 -7.51
C THR A 20 3.24 4.50 -7.73
N CYS A 21 3.28 5.78 -8.11
CA CYS A 21 4.54 6.51 -8.29
C CYS A 21 4.88 7.29 -7.02
N PHE A 22 6.11 7.11 -6.54
CA PHE A 22 6.70 7.90 -5.46
C PHE A 22 7.86 8.72 -6.02
N ALA A 23 7.51 9.75 -6.79
CA ALA A 23 8.45 10.59 -7.54
C ALA A 23 9.58 11.19 -6.67
N GLU A 24 9.24 11.69 -5.47
CA GLU A 24 10.21 12.26 -4.52
C GLU A 24 11.34 11.29 -4.14
N LYS A 25 11.08 9.97 -4.23
CA LYS A 25 12.03 8.92 -3.88
C LYS A 25 12.53 8.15 -5.10
N ASN A 26 12.05 8.48 -6.30
CA ASN A 26 12.26 7.71 -7.54
C ASN A 26 11.82 6.24 -7.41
N LEU A 27 10.76 5.97 -6.64
CA LEU A 27 10.30 4.61 -6.36
C LEU A 27 8.92 4.35 -6.94
N TYR A 28 8.65 3.08 -7.23
CA TYR A 28 7.35 2.56 -7.63
C TYR A 28 6.97 1.44 -6.67
N PRO A 29 6.21 1.74 -5.61
CA PRO A 29 5.57 0.73 -4.79
C PRO A 29 4.54 -0.07 -5.60
N LEU A 30 4.62 -1.39 -5.50
CA LEU A 30 3.71 -2.34 -6.12
C LEU A 30 3.14 -3.29 -5.08
N ILE A 31 1.85 -3.58 -5.21
CA ILE A 31 1.24 -4.76 -4.59
C ILE A 31 1.39 -5.89 -5.60
N VAL A 32 2.05 -6.96 -5.19
CA VAL A 32 2.20 -8.16 -5.99
C VAL A 32 1.72 -9.36 -5.21
N SER A 33 1.34 -10.41 -5.92
CA SER A 33 1.01 -11.69 -5.31
C SER A 33 1.85 -12.80 -5.92
N VAL A 34 2.52 -13.55 -5.07
CA VAL A 34 3.47 -14.58 -5.49
C VAL A 34 2.77 -15.94 -5.41
N PRO A 35 2.73 -16.72 -6.51
CA PRO A 35 2.22 -18.09 -6.48
C PRO A 35 3.00 -18.90 -5.45
N LEU A 36 2.28 -19.63 -4.60
CA LEU A 36 2.89 -20.62 -3.74
C LEU A 36 3.32 -21.78 -4.64
N ASP A 37 4.59 -22.21 -4.52
CA ASP A 37 5.06 -23.38 -5.25
C ASP A 37 4.18 -24.60 -4.89
N PRO A 38 3.70 -25.38 -5.88
CA PRO A 38 2.91 -26.57 -5.60
C PRO A 38 3.77 -27.56 -4.81
N VAL A 39 3.45 -27.75 -3.54
CA VAL A 39 4.18 -28.66 -2.66
C VAL A 39 3.84 -30.12 -3.01
N LYS A 40 4.88 -30.95 -3.05
CA LYS A 40 4.83 -32.35 -3.48
C LYS A 40 4.20 -33.32 -2.47
N ASP A 41 3.63 -32.83 -1.36
CA ASP A 41 3.32 -33.66 -0.18
C ASP A 41 1.90 -33.43 0.36
N VAL A 42 1.13 -34.51 0.49
CA VAL A 42 -0.34 -34.53 0.69
C VAL A 42 -0.78 -33.96 2.04
N ALA A 43 0.04 -34.11 3.09
CA ALA A 43 -0.27 -33.60 4.44
C ALA A 43 -0.24 -32.06 4.52
N TYR A 44 0.53 -31.41 3.65
CA TYR A 44 0.64 -29.95 3.59
C TYR A 44 -0.48 -29.30 2.76
N TYR A 45 -1.18 -30.06 1.91
CA TYR A 45 -2.31 -29.54 1.13
C TYR A 45 -3.43 -29.01 2.04
N GLN A 46 -3.69 -29.68 3.17
CA GLN A 46 -4.74 -29.25 4.09
C GLN A 46 -4.39 -27.92 4.80
N GLU A 47 -3.09 -27.61 4.93
CA GLU A 47 -2.59 -26.33 5.46
C GLU A 47 -2.45 -25.25 4.37
N LEU A 48 -2.19 -25.63 3.11
CA LEU A 48 -2.08 -24.73 1.95
C LEU A 48 -3.41 -24.32 1.34
N VAL A 49 -4.42 -25.19 1.35
CA VAL A 49 -5.78 -24.86 0.87
C VAL A 49 -6.39 -23.70 1.68
N LEU A 50 -5.84 -23.45 2.87
CA LEU A 50 -6.20 -22.33 3.74
C LEU A 50 -5.24 -21.12 3.62
N LYS A 51 -4.08 -21.24 2.98
CA LYS A 51 -3.12 -20.12 2.83
C LYS A 51 -3.37 -19.41 1.50
N PRO A 52 -3.90 -18.17 1.50
CA PRO A 52 -4.04 -17.41 0.27
C PRO A 52 -2.68 -17.15 -0.35
N LEU A 53 -2.70 -16.81 -1.63
CA LEU A 53 -1.58 -16.27 -2.38
C LEU A 53 -0.85 -15.20 -1.54
N ASN A 54 0.46 -15.36 -1.32
CA ASN A 54 1.19 -14.39 -0.50
C ASN A 54 1.22 -13.05 -1.21
N GLN A 55 0.53 -12.06 -0.63
CA GLN A 55 0.61 -10.69 -1.07
C GLN A 55 1.80 -10.01 -0.41
N VAL A 56 2.57 -9.31 -1.22
CA VAL A 56 3.80 -8.66 -0.81
C VAL A 56 3.81 -7.27 -1.41
N LEU A 57 4.22 -6.27 -0.63
CA LEU A 57 4.52 -4.97 -1.19
C LEU A 57 6.00 -4.94 -1.60
N SER A 58 6.24 -4.70 -2.88
CA SER A 58 7.58 -4.52 -3.44
C SER A 58 7.78 -3.06 -3.85
N SER A 59 8.88 -2.43 -3.47
CA SER A 59 9.25 -1.11 -3.97
C SER A 59 10.36 -1.24 -5.01
N LEU A 60 10.06 -0.89 -6.26
CA LEU A 60 11.06 -0.80 -7.34
C LEU A 60 11.61 0.62 -7.42
N VAL A 61 12.83 0.80 -7.92
CA VAL A 61 13.39 2.12 -8.26
C VAL A 61 13.58 2.20 -9.78
N ASP A 62 13.31 3.36 -10.36
CA ASP A 62 13.89 3.66 -11.68
C ASP A 62 15.39 3.85 -11.50
N GLN A 63 16.19 3.46 -12.48
CA GLN A 63 17.61 3.66 -12.39
C GLN A 63 17.91 5.16 -12.23
N GLU A 64 18.94 5.49 -11.44
CA GLU A 64 19.42 6.87 -11.34
C GLU A 64 19.57 7.42 -12.77
N ALA A 65 18.94 8.57 -13.03
CA ALA A 65 18.77 9.20 -14.33
C ALA A 65 20.07 9.50 -15.13
N GLU A 66 21.22 8.97 -14.70
CA GLU A 66 22.55 9.19 -15.29
C GLU A 66 23.22 7.93 -15.86
N LYS A 67 22.73 6.71 -15.63
CA LYS A 67 23.23 5.50 -16.31
C LYS A 67 22.05 4.70 -16.82
N SER A 68 21.85 4.64 -18.13
CA SER A 68 20.59 4.24 -18.76
C SER A 68 20.51 2.77 -19.19
N ASP A 69 21.18 1.84 -18.50
CA ASP A 69 21.40 0.48 -19.06
C ASP A 69 21.39 -0.68 -18.03
N GLY A 70 20.78 -0.47 -16.86
CA GLY A 70 20.64 -1.47 -15.79
C GLY A 70 19.18 -1.94 -15.60
N PRO A 71 18.96 -3.17 -15.10
CA PRO A 71 17.61 -3.67 -14.87
C PRO A 71 16.94 -2.96 -13.69
N TRP A 72 15.62 -2.79 -13.78
CA TRP A 72 14.77 -2.40 -12.64
C TRP A 72 15.00 -3.36 -11.47
N GLN A 73 15.16 -2.80 -10.26
CA GLN A 73 15.51 -3.58 -9.07
C GLN A 73 14.56 -3.30 -7.91
N THR A 74 14.16 -4.36 -7.23
CA THR A 74 13.48 -4.30 -5.93
C THR A 74 14.42 -3.76 -4.88
N ARG A 75 14.03 -2.67 -4.23
CA ARG A 75 14.77 -2.02 -3.15
C ARG A 75 14.32 -2.43 -1.77
N ALA A 76 13.04 -2.77 -1.62
CA ALA A 76 12.46 -3.21 -0.37
C ALA A 76 11.25 -4.10 -0.60
N THR A 77 11.04 -5.02 0.33
CA THR A 77 9.94 -5.98 0.34
C THR A 77 9.29 -5.94 1.72
N ILE A 78 7.99 -5.66 1.79
CA ILE A 78 7.22 -5.65 3.04
C ILE A 78 6.33 -6.89 3.05
N PRO A 79 6.60 -7.88 3.93
CA PRO A 79 5.77 -9.06 4.05
C PRO A 79 4.44 -8.72 4.75
N MET A 80 3.35 -9.32 4.28
CA MET A 80 2.07 -9.29 4.98
C MET A 80 2.01 -10.41 6.04
N GLN A 81 1.11 -10.28 7.01
CA GLN A 81 0.84 -11.34 7.98
C GLN A 81 0.08 -12.52 7.34
N SER A 82 0.01 -13.64 8.04
CA SER A 82 -0.79 -14.79 7.59
C SER A 82 -2.24 -14.39 7.34
N SER A 83 -2.76 -14.80 6.19
CA SER A 83 -4.12 -14.47 5.73
C SER A 83 -4.38 -12.97 5.56
N GLU A 84 -3.35 -12.12 5.56
CA GLU A 84 -3.48 -10.68 5.31
C GLU A 84 -3.16 -10.36 3.84
N ASN A 85 -4.07 -9.65 3.19
CA ASN A 85 -3.95 -9.21 1.82
C ASN A 85 -3.89 -7.68 1.74
N ALA A 86 -2.87 -7.15 1.08
CA ALA A 86 -2.77 -5.74 0.73
C ALA A 86 -3.78 -5.40 -0.39
N LEU A 87 -4.75 -4.55 -0.07
CA LEU A 87 -5.80 -4.15 -1.02
C LEU A 87 -5.44 -2.86 -1.76
N THR A 88 -4.73 -1.95 -1.10
CA THR A 88 -4.38 -0.65 -1.67
C THR A 88 -3.03 -0.15 -1.16
N VAL A 89 -2.28 0.49 -2.05
CA VAL A 89 -1.09 1.27 -1.72
C VAL A 89 -1.20 2.68 -2.30
N ARG A 90 -0.89 3.70 -1.52
CA ARG A 90 -0.87 5.10 -1.97
C ARG A 90 0.29 5.86 -1.33
N VAL A 91 0.92 6.74 -2.11
CA VAL A 91 1.77 7.79 -1.55
C VAL A 91 0.86 8.89 -1.03
N VAL A 92 0.98 9.20 0.27
CA VAL A 92 0.13 10.18 0.95
C VAL A 92 0.99 11.22 1.65
N THR A 93 0.61 12.49 1.54
CA THR A 93 1.23 13.58 2.29
C THR A 93 0.32 13.96 3.46
N LEU A 94 0.80 13.76 4.69
CA LEU A 94 0.04 14.00 5.91
C LEU A 94 0.67 15.14 6.71
N TYR A 95 -0.15 16.02 7.26
CA TYR A 95 0.27 17.05 8.20
C TYR A 95 0.43 16.44 9.58
N ASN A 96 1.66 16.45 10.09
CA ASN A 96 1.97 16.00 11.43
C ASN A 96 1.59 17.10 12.42
N THR A 97 0.56 16.86 13.23
CA THR A 97 0.06 17.85 14.18
C THR A 97 1.04 18.15 15.33
N THR A 98 1.99 17.26 15.60
CA THR A 98 3.00 17.40 16.66
C THR A 98 4.20 18.20 16.15
N THR A 99 4.77 17.83 15.01
CA THR A 99 5.94 18.53 14.44
C THR A 99 5.57 19.77 13.62
N LYS A 100 4.29 19.94 13.29
CA LYS A 100 3.77 21.03 12.43
C LYS A 100 4.30 21.02 11.00
N GLU A 101 4.70 19.85 10.52
CA GLU A 101 5.26 19.66 9.17
C GLU A 101 4.46 18.64 8.36
N ASN A 102 4.49 18.80 7.04
CA ASN A 102 3.98 17.77 6.14
C ASN A 102 5.00 16.66 5.96
N LYS A 103 4.54 15.41 6.03
CA LYS A 103 5.36 14.22 5.79
C LYS A 103 4.72 13.37 4.71
N THR A 104 5.49 13.08 3.66
CA THR A 104 5.10 12.12 2.62
C THR A 104 5.45 10.71 3.08
N LEU A 105 4.45 9.84 3.11
CA LEU A 105 4.52 8.46 3.60
C LEU A 105 3.93 7.52 2.55
N LEU A 106 4.29 6.25 2.63
CA LEU A 106 3.61 5.18 1.93
C LEU A 106 2.51 4.61 2.83
N ALA A 107 1.26 4.69 2.39
CA ALA A 107 0.13 4.14 3.12
C ALA A 107 -0.38 2.86 2.44
N ILE A 108 -0.61 1.82 3.24
CA ILE A 108 -1.09 0.51 2.79
C ILE A 108 -2.36 0.17 3.57
N GLY A 109 -3.39 -0.23 2.84
CA GLY A 109 -4.62 -0.77 3.40
C GLY A 109 -4.69 -2.26 3.13
N THR A 110 -4.99 -3.04 4.16
CA THR A 110 -5.07 -4.50 4.08
C THR A 110 -6.42 -5.03 4.54
N ALA A 111 -6.65 -6.31 4.28
CA ALA A 111 -7.76 -7.08 4.84
C ALA A 111 -7.27 -8.48 5.23
N TYR A 112 -7.80 -9.01 6.34
CA TYR A 112 -7.62 -10.41 6.69
C TYR A 112 -8.68 -11.25 6.00
N VAL A 113 -8.26 -12.19 5.16
CA VAL A 113 -9.13 -13.19 4.53
C VAL A 113 -9.36 -14.31 5.53
N GLN A 114 -10.55 -14.30 6.12
CA GLN A 114 -11.04 -15.34 7.03
C GLN A 114 -12.31 -15.96 6.43
N GLU A 115 -12.96 -16.87 7.15
CA GLU A 115 -14.23 -17.45 6.75
C GLU A 115 -15.33 -16.38 6.61
N GLU A 116 -16.36 -16.65 5.80
CA GLU A 116 -17.44 -15.70 5.45
C GLU A 116 -18.17 -15.14 6.69
N ASP A 117 -18.38 -15.98 7.71
CA ASP A 117 -19.09 -15.61 8.94
C ASP A 117 -18.21 -14.85 9.95
N VAL A 118 -16.93 -14.63 9.63
CA VAL A 118 -16.02 -13.89 10.50
C VAL A 118 -16.06 -12.41 10.17
N ALA A 119 -16.27 -11.58 11.19
CA ALA A 119 -16.28 -10.13 11.03
C ALA A 119 -15.00 -9.64 10.31
N ALA A 120 -15.19 -8.97 9.18
CA ALA A 120 -14.10 -8.45 8.38
C ALA A 120 -13.21 -7.51 9.20
N ARG A 121 -11.89 -7.70 9.09
CA ARG A 121 -10.87 -6.87 9.71
C ARG A 121 -9.82 -6.49 8.68
N GLY A 122 -9.17 -5.36 8.91
CA GLY A 122 -8.09 -4.89 8.06
C GLY A 122 -7.10 -4.06 8.86
N ARG A 123 -5.95 -3.78 8.26
CA ARG A 123 -4.88 -3.02 8.90
C ARG A 123 -4.52 -1.81 8.05
N VAL A 124 -4.26 -0.69 8.71
CA VAL A 124 -3.65 0.49 8.09
C VAL A 124 -2.19 0.50 8.48
N LEU A 125 -1.32 0.59 7.49
CA LEU A 125 0.13 0.69 7.67
C LEU A 125 0.63 1.99 7.06
N LEU A 126 1.49 2.70 7.78
CA LEU A 126 2.25 3.83 7.24
C LEU A 126 3.74 3.53 7.31
N PHE A 127 4.41 3.68 6.18
CA PHE A 127 5.86 3.51 6.06
C PHE A 127 6.54 4.82 5.68
N SER A 128 7.62 5.13 6.39
CA SER A 128 8.54 6.21 6.03
C SER A 128 9.66 5.61 5.19
N ILE A 129 9.93 6.24 4.04
CA ILE A 129 11.01 5.82 3.14
C ILE A 129 12.18 6.79 3.25
N GLY A 130 13.29 6.31 3.82
CA GLY A 130 14.57 6.99 3.88
C GLY A 130 15.51 6.54 2.76
N ARG A 131 16.44 7.40 2.39
CA ARG A 131 17.59 7.03 1.56
C ARG A 131 18.83 7.26 2.39
N ASN A 132 19.64 6.23 2.57
CA ASN A 132 20.92 6.39 3.25
C ASN A 132 21.92 7.01 2.26
N PRO A 133 22.49 8.19 2.56
CA PRO A 133 23.44 8.87 1.66
C PRO A 133 24.69 8.04 1.38
N ASP A 134 25.10 7.15 2.29
CA ASP A 134 26.40 6.48 2.22
C ASP A 134 26.42 5.21 1.35
N ASN A 135 25.28 4.55 1.15
CA ASN A 135 25.24 3.24 0.48
C ASN A 135 24.11 3.05 -0.54
N SER A 136 23.36 4.11 -0.86
CA SER A 136 22.20 4.08 -1.78
C SER A 136 21.07 3.12 -1.38
N GLN A 137 21.14 2.48 -0.20
CA GLN A 137 20.09 1.58 0.26
C GLN A 137 18.87 2.38 0.68
N THR A 138 17.71 1.91 0.22
CA THR A 138 16.41 2.45 0.62
C THR A 138 16.05 1.83 1.96
N SER A 139 15.89 2.66 2.99
CA SER A 139 15.37 2.21 4.28
C SER A 139 13.86 2.39 4.30
N VAL A 140 13.15 1.36 4.71
CA VAL A 140 11.69 1.38 4.85
C VAL A 140 11.39 1.11 6.32
N SER A 141 10.83 2.09 7.02
CA SER A 141 10.46 1.97 8.43
C SER A 141 8.95 2.08 8.62
N GLU A 142 8.37 1.11 9.31
CA GLU A 142 6.98 1.19 9.77
C GLU A 142 6.88 2.28 10.84
N VAL A 143 6.05 3.29 10.60
CA VAL A 143 5.80 4.39 11.55
C VAL A 143 4.41 4.32 12.17
N TYR A 144 3.53 3.53 11.58
CA TYR A 144 2.18 3.29 12.10
C TYR A 144 1.65 1.94 11.63
N SER A 145 0.96 1.25 12.53
CA SER A 145 0.30 -0.02 12.26
C SER A 145 -0.87 -0.17 13.21
N LYS A 146 -2.08 -0.28 12.68
CA LYS A 146 -3.29 -0.47 13.50
C LYS A 146 -4.34 -1.27 12.75
N GLU A 147 -4.84 -2.31 13.42
CA GLU A 147 -6.03 -3.04 12.98
C GLU A 147 -7.30 -2.21 13.21
N LEU A 148 -8.20 -2.23 12.24
CA LEU A 148 -9.50 -1.56 12.27
C LEU A 148 -10.61 -2.55 11.88
N LYS A 149 -11.85 -2.17 12.20
CA LYS A 149 -13.04 -2.95 11.81
C LYS A 149 -13.32 -2.74 10.32
N GLY A 150 -13.52 -3.84 9.59
CA GLY A 150 -13.69 -3.83 8.14
C GLY A 150 -12.36 -3.85 7.40
N ALA A 151 -12.42 -4.29 6.14
CA ALA A 151 -11.29 -4.25 5.22
C ALA A 151 -10.91 -2.81 4.88
N ILE A 152 -9.59 -2.53 4.80
CA ILE A 152 -9.09 -1.22 4.39
C ILE A 152 -8.91 -1.21 2.87
N SER A 153 -9.98 -0.85 2.19
CA SER A 153 -10.09 -0.96 0.73
C SER A 153 -9.52 0.23 -0.03
N ALA A 154 -9.57 1.42 0.56
CA ALA A 154 -9.10 2.65 -0.08
C ALA A 154 -8.48 3.62 0.93
N LEU A 155 -7.46 4.35 0.46
CA LEU A 155 -6.73 5.35 1.22
C LEU A 155 -6.52 6.58 0.35
N ALA A 156 -6.56 7.78 0.93
CA ALA A 156 -6.22 8.99 0.22
C ALA A 156 -5.73 10.10 1.17
N SER A 157 -4.86 10.99 0.68
CA SER A 157 -4.56 12.23 1.39
C SER A 157 -5.56 13.32 1.01
N LEU A 158 -6.13 13.98 2.01
CA LEU A 158 -6.98 15.16 1.84
C LEU A 158 -6.48 16.28 2.76
N GLN A 159 -5.89 17.32 2.18
CA GLN A 159 -5.43 18.51 2.94
C GLN A 159 -4.57 18.15 4.17
N GLY A 160 -3.61 17.24 4.02
CA GLY A 160 -2.76 16.78 5.13
C GLY A 160 -3.42 15.81 6.11
N HIS A 161 -4.64 15.35 5.83
CA HIS A 161 -5.32 14.31 6.59
C HIS A 161 -5.34 13.01 5.80
N LEU A 162 -5.54 11.89 6.49
CA LEU A 162 -5.69 10.58 5.85
C LEU A 162 -7.16 10.18 5.83
N LEU A 163 -7.72 10.02 4.64
CA LEU A 163 -9.00 9.33 4.45
C LEU A 163 -8.77 7.83 4.40
N ILE A 164 -9.58 7.09 5.16
CA ILE A 164 -9.53 5.63 5.26
C ILE A 164 -10.93 5.10 5.00
N ALA A 165 -11.09 4.29 3.96
CA ALA A 165 -12.29 3.49 3.77
C ALA A 165 -12.12 2.16 4.51
N SER A 166 -12.99 1.90 5.48
CA SER A 166 -12.99 0.74 6.35
C SER A 166 -14.35 0.07 6.26
N GLY A 167 -14.48 -0.92 5.37
CA GLY A 167 -15.78 -1.48 4.98
C GLY A 167 -16.71 -0.39 4.38
N PRO A 168 -17.91 -0.17 4.94
CA PRO A 168 -18.86 0.84 4.44
C PRO A 168 -18.58 2.26 4.95
N THR A 169 -17.63 2.45 5.87
CA THR A 169 -17.37 3.75 6.51
C THR A 169 -16.09 4.38 5.97
N ILE A 170 -16.15 5.66 5.65
CA ILE A 170 -15.00 6.49 5.30
C ILE A 170 -14.70 7.39 6.50
N ILE A 171 -13.48 7.38 7.01
CA ILE A 171 -13.07 8.17 8.17
C ILE A 171 -11.89 9.06 7.81
N LEU A 172 -12.01 10.36 8.08
CA LEU A 172 -10.92 11.33 7.99
C LEU A 172 -10.11 11.31 9.29
N HIS A 173 -8.81 11.13 9.17
CA HIS A 173 -7.88 11.04 10.30
C HIS A 173 -6.83 12.14 10.29
N LYS A 174 -6.55 12.69 11.48
CA LYS A 174 -5.37 13.52 11.76
C LYS A 174 -4.20 12.64 12.16
N TRP A 175 -3.00 13.00 11.70
CA TRP A 175 -1.76 12.28 12.02
C TRP A 175 -0.92 13.05 13.04
N THR A 176 -0.53 12.40 14.13
CA THR A 176 0.31 13.01 15.19
C THR A 176 1.80 12.70 15.06
N GLY A 177 2.19 11.89 14.07
CA GLY A 177 3.55 11.32 13.98
C GLY A 177 3.65 9.90 14.55
N SER A 178 2.70 9.48 15.37
CA SER A 178 2.62 8.12 15.93
C SER A 178 1.19 7.56 15.95
N GLU A 179 0.16 8.40 15.88
CA GLU A 179 -1.24 7.99 15.94
C GLU A 179 -2.10 8.65 14.88
N LEU A 180 -3.10 7.90 14.41
CA LEU A 180 -4.20 8.40 13.58
C LEU A 180 -5.44 8.58 14.43
N ASN A 181 -5.92 9.82 14.51
CA ASN A 181 -7.11 10.21 15.26
C ASN A 181 -8.24 10.56 14.31
N GLY A 182 -9.34 9.80 14.36
CA GLY A 182 -10.54 10.06 13.56
C GLY A 182 -11.19 11.39 13.96
N VAL A 183 -11.47 12.24 12.97
CA VAL A 183 -12.05 13.58 13.20
C VAL A 183 -13.36 13.82 12.46
N ALA A 184 -13.64 13.03 11.43
CA ALA A 184 -14.92 13.02 10.73
C ALA A 184 -15.14 11.64 10.12
N PHE A 185 -16.40 11.27 9.89
CA PHE A 185 -16.75 10.02 9.22
C PHE A 185 -17.95 10.23 8.28
N PHE A 186 -18.06 9.33 7.31
CA PHE A 186 -19.19 9.21 6.40
C PHE A 186 -19.49 7.73 6.21
N ASP A 187 -20.72 7.33 6.48
CA ASP A 187 -21.20 5.99 6.17
C ASP A 187 -21.80 5.98 4.77
N ALA A 188 -21.37 5.02 3.95
CA ALA A 188 -21.80 4.87 2.56
C ALA A 188 -22.68 3.62 2.32
N PRO A 189 -23.69 3.27 3.16
CA PRO A 189 -24.51 2.10 2.90
C PRO A 189 -25.39 2.31 1.64
N PRO A 190 -25.61 1.26 0.80
CA PRO A 190 -25.17 -0.13 0.95
C PRO A 190 -23.83 -0.45 0.26
N LEU A 191 -23.00 0.54 -0.04
CA LEU A 191 -21.85 0.41 -0.93
C LEU A 191 -20.59 -0.03 -0.17
N TYR A 192 -19.83 -0.93 -0.78
CA TYR A 192 -18.44 -1.21 -0.38
C TYR A 192 -17.54 -0.25 -1.15
N VAL A 193 -16.82 0.61 -0.44
CA VAL A 193 -15.95 1.61 -1.07
C VAL A 193 -14.74 0.88 -1.67
N VAL A 194 -14.57 0.92 -3.00
CA VAL A 194 -13.43 0.26 -3.65
C VAL A 194 -12.33 1.24 -4.00
N SER A 195 -12.66 2.53 -4.18
CA SER A 195 -11.66 3.55 -4.47
C SER A 195 -12.03 4.92 -3.90
N LEU A 196 -11.00 5.69 -3.56
CA LEU A 196 -11.09 7.10 -3.17
C LEU A 196 -10.18 7.91 -4.07
N ASN A 197 -10.76 8.87 -4.79
CA ASN A 197 -10.02 9.83 -5.61
C ASN A 197 -10.26 11.24 -5.09
N ILE A 198 -9.22 12.08 -5.09
CA ILE A 198 -9.29 13.42 -4.50
C ILE A 198 -9.18 14.48 -5.59
N VAL A 199 -10.14 15.38 -5.62
CA VAL A 199 -10.16 16.54 -6.51
C VAL A 199 -10.27 17.80 -5.65
N ARG A 200 -9.12 18.44 -5.41
CA ARG A 200 -8.99 19.65 -4.59
C ARG A 200 -9.43 19.42 -3.13
N THR A 201 -10.68 19.75 -2.80
CA THR A 201 -11.27 19.59 -1.45
C THR A 201 -12.37 18.54 -1.41
N ALA A 202 -12.77 18.00 -2.57
CA ALA A 202 -13.77 16.96 -2.69
C ALA A 202 -13.12 15.60 -2.90
N PHE A 203 -13.79 14.55 -2.46
CA PHE A 203 -13.42 13.17 -2.75
C PHE A 203 -14.53 12.49 -3.54
N ILE A 204 -14.13 11.63 -4.46
CA ILE A 204 -15.01 10.79 -5.28
C ILE A 204 -14.84 9.36 -4.78
N VAL A 205 -15.97 8.77 -4.42
CA VAL A 205 -16.09 7.34 -4.11
C VAL A 205 -16.55 6.66 -5.39
N LEU A 206 -15.74 5.74 -5.92
CA LEU A 206 -16.14 4.82 -7.00
C LEU A 206 -16.09 3.40 -6.46
#